data_AF-A0A1X7PB76-F1
#
_entry.id   AF-A0A1X7PB76-F1
#
_cell.length_a   1.000
_cell.length_b   1.000
_cell.length_c   1.000
_cell.angle_alpha   90.00
_cell.angle_beta   90.00
_cell.angle_gamma   90.00
#
_symmetry.space_group_name_H-M   'P 1'
#
loop_
_entity.id
_entity.type
_entity.pdbx_description
1 polymer ?
#
loop_
_entity_poly.entity_id
_entity_poly.type
_entity_poly.pdbx_seq_one_letter_code
_entity_poly.pdbx_strand_id
1 'polypeptide(L)'
;MWTKQRKKRRSGALIVPALATVFLSYFGFHAWHGEFGIYSSYQLVDRKAELEAKLAGLRTERQALEARVLLLQDGTIEKDMLDEQARRALNLTAKDEVMIIRSGRNSH
;
A
#
# COMPACT_ATOMS: atom_id res chain seq x y z
N MET A 1 9.12 -87.59 0.65
CA MET A 1 8.54 -86.26 0.97
C MET A 1 9.15 -85.22 0.05
N TRP A 2 8.36 -84.60 -0.82
CA TRP A 2 8.82 -83.54 -1.74
C TRP A 2 8.63 -82.17 -1.08
N THR A 3 9.71 -81.45 -0.78
CA THR A 3 9.64 -80.05 -0.33
C THR A 3 9.73 -79.13 -1.55
N LYS A 4 8.61 -78.50 -1.92
CA LYS A 4 8.58 -77.50 -3.00
C LYS A 4 9.18 -76.20 -2.48
N GLN A 5 10.47 -75.98 -2.71
CA GLN A 5 11.14 -74.73 -2.36
C GLN A 5 10.75 -73.63 -3.36
N ARG A 6 9.90 -72.69 -2.96
CA ARG A 6 9.55 -71.51 -3.79
C ARG A 6 10.74 -70.56 -3.85
N LYS A 7 11.30 -70.37 -5.03
CA LYS A 7 12.34 -69.38 -5.31
C LYS A 7 11.76 -67.98 -5.11
N LYS A 8 12.22 -67.24 -4.09
CA LYS A 8 11.78 -65.87 -3.79
C LYS A 8 12.27 -64.95 -4.92
N ARG A 9 11.38 -64.57 -5.84
CA ARG A 9 11.70 -63.65 -6.95
C ARG A 9 11.92 -62.25 -6.38
N ARG A 10 13.14 -61.71 -6.51
CA ARG A 10 13.52 -60.33 -6.12
C ARG A 10 13.14 -59.28 -7.17
N SER A 11 12.36 -59.63 -8.20
CA SER A 11 12.01 -58.72 -9.31
C SER A 11 11.24 -57.47 -8.86
N GLY A 12 10.53 -57.52 -7.72
CA GLY A 12 9.86 -56.36 -7.14
C GLY A 12 10.77 -55.39 -6.37
N ALA A 13 12.03 -55.77 -6.10
CA ALA A 13 12.92 -54.97 -5.24
C ALA A 13 13.33 -53.64 -5.88
N LEU A 14 13.26 -53.54 -7.21
CA LEU A 14 13.64 -52.34 -7.95
C LEU A 14 12.48 -51.38 -8.22
N ILE A 15 11.24 -51.80 -7.99
CA ILE A 15 10.05 -50.98 -8.27
C ILE A 15 10.02 -49.75 -7.38
N VAL A 16 10.23 -49.94 -6.07
CA VAL A 16 10.24 -48.85 -5.08
C VAL A 16 11.35 -47.83 -5.36
N PRO A 17 12.64 -48.21 -5.54
CA PRO A 17 13.68 -47.23 -5.84
C PRO A 17 13.52 -46.56 -7.21
N ALA A 18 12.99 -47.26 -8.22
CA ALA A 18 12.69 -46.64 -9.52
C ALA A 18 11.63 -45.55 -9.39
N LEU A 19 10.51 -45.84 -8.72
CA LEU A 19 9.48 -44.84 -8.45
C LEU A 19 10.03 -43.67 -7.62
N ALA A 20 10.78 -43.95 -6.56
CA ALA A 20 11.40 -42.92 -5.74
C ALA A 20 12.29 -41.98 -6.57
N THR A 21 13.07 -42.52 -7.51
CA THR A 21 13.94 -41.73 -8.40
C THR A 21 13.13 -40.80 -9.30
N VAL A 22 12.02 -41.28 -9.86
CA VAL A 22 11.13 -40.47 -10.70
C VAL A 22 10.50 -39.33 -9.88
N PHE A 23 9.99 -39.63 -8.69
CA PHE A 23 9.41 -38.62 -7.80
C PHE A 23 10.45 -37.58 -7.36
N LEU A 24 11.63 -38.02 -6.91
CA LEU A 24 12.71 -37.12 -6.51
C LEU A 24 13.17 -36.23 -7.66
N SER A 25 13.23 -36.76 -8.88
CA SER A 25 13.60 -35.98 -10.06
C SER A 25 12.55 -34.92 -10.38
N TYR A 26 11.26 -35.27 -10.34
CA TYR A 26 10.16 -34.33 -10.56
C TYR A 26 10.15 -33.22 -9.51
N PHE A 27 10.20 -33.59 -8.23
CA PHE A 27 10.23 -32.62 -7.13
C PHE A 27 11.50 -31.78 -7.14
N GLY A 28 12.67 -32.36 -7.47
CA GLY A 28 13.92 -31.61 -7.61
C GLY A 28 13.87 -30.59 -8.76
N PHE A 29 13.34 -30.99 -9.91
CA PHE A 29 13.14 -30.07 -11.05
C PHE A 29 12.18 -28.93 -10.69
N HIS A 30 11.05 -29.25 -10.05
CA HIS A 30 10.08 -28.25 -9.59
C HIS A 30 10.58 -27.39 -8.44
N ALA A 31 11.47 -27.88 -7.58
CA ALA A 31 12.10 -27.06 -6.54
C ALA A 31 13.05 -26.02 -7.14
N TRP A 32 13.67 -26.33 -8.29
CA TRP A 32 14.54 -25.40 -9.02
C TRP A 32 13.76 -24.40 -9.89
N HIS A 33 12.79 -24.87 -10.67
CA HIS A 33 12.06 -24.06 -11.65
C HIS A 33 10.68 -23.57 -11.19
N GLY A 34 10.18 -24.07 -10.06
CA GLY A 34 8.82 -23.78 -9.59
C GLY A 34 8.71 -22.45 -8.87
N GLU A 35 7.49 -21.93 -8.89
CA GLU A 35 7.07 -20.68 -8.25
C GLU A 35 7.23 -20.68 -6.72
N PHE A 36 7.42 -21.86 -6.10
CA PHE A 36 7.69 -22.04 -4.66
C PHE A 36 9.13 -22.48 -4.38
N GLY A 37 10.00 -22.44 -5.39
CA GLY A 37 11.42 -22.75 -5.25
C GLY A 37 12.15 -21.72 -4.40
N ILE A 38 13.36 -22.06 -3.94
CA ILE A 38 14.21 -21.19 -3.10
C ILE A 38 14.34 -19.76 -3.69
N TYR A 39 14.26 -19.64 -5.02
CA TYR A 39 14.35 -18.38 -5.75
C TYR A 39 13.13 -17.46 -5.64
N SER A 40 11.92 -17.97 -5.43
CA SER A 40 10.73 -17.11 -5.29
C SER A 40 10.69 -16.41 -3.93
N SER A 41 11.25 -17.04 -2.90
CA SER A 41 11.46 -16.42 -1.59
C SER A 41 12.32 -15.16 -1.69
N TYR A 42 13.35 -15.16 -2.54
CA TYR A 42 14.19 -13.97 -2.73
C TYR A 42 13.41 -12.81 -3.37
N GLN A 43 12.64 -13.07 -4.43
CA GLN A 43 11.84 -12.02 -5.07
C GLN A 43 10.75 -11.46 -4.14
N LEU A 44 10.16 -12.29 -3.27
CA LEU A 44 9.20 -11.85 -2.26
C LEU A 44 9.86 -10.98 -1.19
N VAL A 45 11.07 -11.32 -0.75
CA VAL A 45 11.84 -10.52 0.22
C VAL A 45 12.21 -9.16 -0.37
N ASP A 46 12.71 -9.12 -1.61
CA ASP A 46 13.08 -7.87 -2.27
C ASP A 46 11.86 -6.96 -2.47
N ARG A 47 10.74 -7.55 -2.91
CA ARG A 47 9.50 -6.79 -3.11
C ARG A 47 8.91 -6.28 -1.79
N LYS A 48 9.07 -7.05 -0.71
CA LYS A 48 8.71 -6.60 0.64
C LYS A 48 9.56 -5.40 1.07
N ALA A 49 10.89 -5.47 0.87
CA ALA A 49 11.79 -4.38 1.19
C ALA A 49 11.48 -3.10 0.39
N GLU A 50 11.18 -3.23 -0.91
CA GLU A 50 10.78 -2.10 -1.76
C GLU A 50 9.48 -1.43 -1.25
N LEU A 51 8.48 -2.24 -0.90
CA LEU A 51 7.20 -1.74 -0.38
C LEU A 51 7.35 -1.09 1.00
N GLU A 52 8.18 -1.64 1.88
CA GLU A 52 8.48 -1.05 3.18
C GLU A 52 9.18 0.31 3.03
N ALA A 53 10.11 0.44 2.09
CA ALA A 53 10.77 1.72 1.79
C ALA A 53 9.78 2.77 1.28
N LYS A 54 8.89 2.40 0.35
CA LYS A 54 7.82 3.29 -0.15
C LYS A 54 6.89 3.74 0.98
N LEU A 55 6.49 2.81 1.84
CA LEU A 55 5.62 3.08 2.98
C LEU A 55 6.28 4.02 3.99
N ALA A 56 7.58 3.85 4.25
CA ALA A 56 8.34 4.77 5.09
C ALA A 56 8.33 6.19 4.51
N GLY A 57 8.60 6.35 3.21
CA GLY A 57 8.56 7.66 2.55
C GLY A 57 7.18 8.34 2.64
N LEU A 58 6.11 7.61 2.33
CA LEU A 58 4.74 8.13 2.42
C LEU A 58 4.34 8.51 3.85
N ARG A 59 4.81 7.77 4.86
CA ARG A 59 4.59 8.13 6.27
C ARG A 59 5.28 9.43 6.63
N THR A 60 6.51 9.64 6.18
CA THR A 60 7.23 10.90 6.41
C THR A 60 6.51 12.08 5.75
N GLU A 61 6.02 11.90 4.51
CA GLU A 61 5.24 12.93 3.82
C GLU A 61 3.94 13.26 4.56
N ARG A 62 3.20 12.22 4.99
CA ARG A 62 1.99 12.39 5.81
C ARG A 62 2.30 13.17 7.09
N GLN A 63 3.35 12.82 7.82
CA GLN A 63 3.72 13.51 9.06
C GLN A 63 4.09 14.98 8.81
N ALA A 64 4.79 15.28 7.72
CA ALA A 64 5.11 16.66 7.35
C ALA A 64 3.84 17.47 7.02
N LEU A 65 2.88 16.86 6.32
CA LEU A 65 1.58 17.47 6.05
C LEU A 65 0.76 17.67 7.32
N GLU A 66 0.73 16.69 8.22
CA GLU A 66 0.05 16.79 9.52
C GLU A 66 0.65 17.91 10.38
N ALA A 67 1.98 18.03 10.41
CA ALA A 67 2.64 19.12 11.11
C ALA A 67 2.27 20.50 10.50
N ARG A 68 2.19 20.60 9.17
CA ARG A 68 1.74 21.82 8.49
C ARG A 68 0.27 22.15 8.77
N VAL A 69 -0.59 21.14 8.77
CA VAL A 69 -2.01 21.29 9.11
C VAL A 69 -2.15 21.74 10.55
N LEU A 70 -1.40 21.16 11.49
CA LEU A 70 -1.39 21.59 12.89
C LEU A 70 -0.97 23.05 13.04
N LEU A 71 0.05 23.51 12.31
CA LEU A 71 0.44 24.93 12.30
C LEU A 71 -0.64 25.85 11.73
N LEU A 72 -1.45 25.36 10.77
CA LEU A 72 -2.61 26.10 10.23
C LEU A 72 -3.82 26.03 11.17
N GLN A 73 -3.95 24.95 11.94
CA GLN A 73 -5.07 24.67 12.84
C GLN A 73 -4.91 25.32 14.22
N ASP A 74 -3.68 25.62 14.67
CA ASP A 74 -3.44 26.39 15.90
C ASP A 74 -3.98 27.82 15.81
N GLY A 75 -4.22 28.30 14.59
CA GLY A 75 -5.18 29.35 14.32
C GLY A 75 -6.54 28.75 14.01
N THR A 76 -7.18 28.08 14.98
CA THR A 76 -8.57 27.63 14.83
C THR A 76 -9.35 28.85 14.38
N ILE A 77 -9.67 28.89 13.08
CA ILE A 77 -10.45 29.98 12.53
C ILE A 77 -11.80 29.79 13.19
N GLU A 78 -12.02 30.60 14.22
CA GLU A 78 -13.28 30.66 14.93
C GLU A 78 -14.37 30.83 13.87
N LYS A 79 -15.42 30.02 13.96
CA LYS A 79 -16.50 30.03 12.99
C LYS A 79 -17.04 31.46 12.76
N ASP A 80 -16.97 32.29 13.80
CA ASP A 80 -17.33 33.71 13.79
C ASP A 80 -16.34 34.58 12.99
N MET A 81 -15.04 34.27 13.00
CA MET A 81 -14.03 34.92 12.15
C MET A 81 -14.22 34.57 10.67
N LEU A 82 -14.66 33.35 10.36
CA LEU A 82 -15.01 32.94 9.00
C LEU A 82 -16.24 33.70 8.49
N ASP A 83 -17.24 33.90 9.35
CA ASP A 83 -18.47 34.66 9.04
C ASP A 83 -18.19 36.17 8.85
N GLU A 84 -17.30 36.73 9.67
CA GLU A 84 -16.80 38.11 9.52
C GLU A 84 -16.04 38.34 8.21
N GLN A 85 -15.16 37.42 7.82
CA GLN A 85 -14.46 37.48 6.53
C GLN A 85 -15.44 37.34 5.36
N ALA A 86 -16.42 36.45 5.45
CA ALA A 86 -17.46 36.29 4.43
C ALA A 86 -18.32 37.57 4.26
N ARG A 87 -18.71 38.22 5.36
CA ARG A 87 -19.43 39.50 5.34
C ARG A 87 -18.62 40.63 4.70
N ARG A 88 -17.33 40.73 5.04
CA ARG A 88 -16.43 41.76 4.47
C ARG A 88 -16.14 41.52 2.99
N ALA A 89 -15.95 40.26 2.58
CA ALA A 89 -15.64 39.91 1.19
C ALA A 89 -16.84 40.07 0.24
N LEU A 90 -18.06 39.91 0.74
CA LEU A 90 -19.28 39.96 -0.07
C LEU A 90 -19.92 41.36 -0.21
N ASN A 91 -19.33 42.43 0.38
CA ASN A 91 -19.95 43.77 0.38
C ASN A 91 -21.45 43.71 0.75
N LEU A 92 -21.81 42.84 1.69
CA LEU A 92 -23.19 42.69 2.14
C LEU A 92 -23.54 43.87 3.06
N THR A 93 -23.90 44.99 2.43
CA THR A 93 -24.78 45.98 3.04
C THR A 93 -26.04 45.24 3.45
N ALA A 94 -26.47 45.41 4.71
CA ALA A 94 -27.78 44.89 5.13
C ALA A 94 -28.85 45.42 4.17
N LYS A 95 -29.94 44.68 3.97
CA LYS A 95 -31.00 44.96 3.00
C LYS A 95 -31.53 46.42 3.04
N ASP A 96 -31.30 47.13 4.14
CA ASP A 96 -31.85 48.44 4.45
C ASP A 96 -30.80 49.57 4.58
N GLU A 97 -29.54 49.39 4.18
CA GLU A 97 -28.52 50.47 4.19
C GLU A 97 -28.22 51.02 2.79
N VAL A 98 -28.23 52.34 2.65
CA VAL A 98 -27.96 53.06 1.40
C VAL A 98 -26.63 53.80 1.50
N MET A 99 -25.66 53.42 0.67
CA MET A 99 -24.38 54.12 0.55
C MET A 99 -24.54 55.35 -0.36
N ILE A 100 -24.47 56.56 0.20
CA ILE A 100 -24.46 57.81 -0.58
C ILE A 100 -23.00 58.23 -0.83
N ILE A 101 -22.49 57.93 -2.03
CA ILE A 101 -21.21 58.47 -2.49
C ILE A 101 -21.45 59.92 -2.96
N ARG A 102 -21.14 60.90 -2.10
CA ARG A 102 -21.17 62.31 -2.48
C ARG A 102 -19.92 62.63 -3.30
N SER A 103 -20.00 62.48 -4.61
CA SER A 103 -18.99 63.04 -5.53
C SER A 103 -19.00 64.56 -5.38
N GLY A 104 -17.96 65.10 -4.74
CA GLY A 104 -17.70 66.53 -4.65
C GLY A 104 -17.63 67.11 -6.06
N ARG A 105 -18.65 67.87 -6.42
CA ARG A 105 -18.66 68.74 -7.59
C ARG A 105 -17.65 69.86 -7.33
N ASN A 106 -16.42 69.66 -7.80
CA ASN A 106 -15.50 70.78 -7.98
C ASN A 106 -15.78 71.37 -9.36
N SER A 107 -16.67 72.36 -9.35
CA SER A 107 -16.83 73.38 -10.37
C SER A 107 -15.68 74.37 -10.25
N HIS A 108 -14.77 74.39 -11.23
CA HIS A 108 -14.31 75.56 -11.98
C HIS A 108 -13.14 75.20 -12.89
#